data_AF-A0A936QN62-F1
#
_entry.id   AF-A0A936QN62-F1
#
_cell.length_a   1.000
_cell.length_b   1.000
_cell.length_c   1.000
_cell.angle_alpha   90.00
_cell.angle_beta   90.00
_cell.angle_gamma   90.00
#
_symmetry.space_group_name_H-M   'P 1'
#
loop_
_entity.id
_entity.type
_entity.pdbx_description
1 polymer ?
#
loop_
_entity_poly.entity_id
_entity_poly.type
_entity_poly.pdbx_seq_one_letter_code
_entity_poly.pdbx_strand_id
1 'polypeptide(L)'
;MLPGGSAAFTVTFAPISSGIKTAKVNIFSINSCSQQIFSYAVRGGAVNIKVIPEGFYNASSNLILRDTVTINLRDTISPYPIVDTYKALLTASGSAIVSFPNAVNGKKYFYR
;
A
#
# COMPACT_ATOMS: atom_id res chain seq x y z
N MET A 1 -21.89 13.95 18.48
CA MET A 1 -22.72 12.74 18.27
C MET A 1 -23.75 12.69 19.39
N LEU A 2 -25.02 12.47 19.06
CA LEU A 2 -26.07 12.27 20.08
C LEU A 2 -25.76 11.00 20.89
N PRO A 3 -26.23 10.89 22.14
CA PRO A 3 -26.10 9.66 22.92
C PRO A 3 -26.62 8.45 22.13
N GLY A 4 -25.79 7.40 22.00
CA GLY A 4 -26.10 6.19 21.23
C GLY A 4 -25.76 6.23 19.73
N GLY A 5 -25.29 7.37 19.20
CA GLY A 5 -24.87 7.48 17.80
C GLY A 5 -23.50 6.86 17.53
N SER A 6 -23.34 6.21 16.38
CA SER A 6 -22.06 5.72 15.85
C SER A 6 -21.62 6.54 14.63
N ALA A 7 -20.31 6.58 14.38
CA ALA A 7 -19.73 7.19 13.19
C ALA A 7 -18.64 6.27 12.64
N ALA A 8 -18.62 6.08 11.32
CA ALA A 8 -17.56 5.38 10.63
C ALA A 8 -16.61 6.38 9.98
N PHE A 9 -15.33 6.06 9.96
CA PHE A 9 -14.31 6.78 9.19
C PHE A 9 -13.37 5.76 8.56
N THR A 10 -12.77 6.12 7.44
CA THR A 10 -11.84 5.26 6.71
C THR A 10 -10.42 5.80 6.87
N VAL A 11 -9.47 4.92 7.17
CA VAL A 11 -8.04 5.23 7.20
C VAL A 11 -7.37 4.53 6.03
N THR A 12 -6.73 5.30 5.16
CA THR A 12 -5.88 4.75 4.10
C THR A 12 -4.43 4.76 4.57
N PHE A 13 -3.80 3.59 4.62
CA PHE A 13 -2.39 3.45 4.98
C PHE A 13 -1.61 2.93 3.77
N ALA A 14 -0.81 3.81 3.15
CA ALA A 14 -0.05 3.54 1.93
C ALA A 14 1.46 3.78 2.17
N PRO A 15 2.21 2.79 2.67
CA PRO A 15 3.65 2.91 2.88
C PRO A 15 4.41 3.21 1.57
N ILE A 16 5.31 4.21 1.62
CA ILE A 16 6.11 4.67 0.47
C ILE A 16 7.56 4.17 0.48
N SER A 17 7.91 3.29 1.41
CA SER A 17 9.24 2.64 1.47
C SER A 17 9.08 1.16 1.72
N SER A 18 9.98 0.34 1.18
CA SER A 18 9.90 -1.12 1.31
C SER A 18 9.97 -1.57 2.77
N GLY A 19 9.37 -2.74 3.02
CA GLY A 19 9.26 -3.36 4.34
C GLY A 19 7.92 -3.09 5.03
N ILE A 20 7.76 -3.65 6.23
CA ILE A 20 6.59 -3.43 7.08
C ILE A 20 6.71 -2.05 7.74
N LYS A 21 5.69 -1.22 7.60
CA LYS A 21 5.57 0.08 8.27
C LYS A 21 4.43 0.04 9.27
N THR A 22 4.64 0.69 10.40
CA THR A 22 3.65 0.85 11.46
C THR A 22 3.43 2.33 11.69
N ALA A 23 2.18 2.73 11.86
CA ALA A 23 1.80 4.07 12.31
C ALA A 23 0.74 3.97 13.42
N LYS A 24 0.57 5.05 14.19
CA LYS A 24 -0.49 5.16 15.19
C LYS A 24 -1.53 6.16 14.73
N VAL A 25 -2.79 5.75 14.77
CA VAL A 25 -3.95 6.63 14.62
C VAL A 25 -4.40 7.01 16.02
N ASN A 26 -4.22 8.28 16.37
CA ASN A 26 -4.66 8.84 17.65
C ASN A 26 -6.01 9.50 17.46
N ILE A 27 -7.02 9.01 18.18
CA ILE A 27 -8.36 9.59 18.23
C ILE A 27 -8.49 10.32 19.55
N PHE A 28 -8.61 11.64 19.47
CA PHE A 28 -8.83 12.50 20.62
C PHE A 28 -10.33 12.61 20.87
N SER A 29 -10.78 12.10 22.01
CA SER A 29 -12.14 12.28 22.49
C SER A 29 -12.12 13.37 23.56
N ILE A 30 -12.70 14.52 23.24
CA ILE A 30 -12.74 15.68 24.12
C ILE A 30 -14.22 15.98 24.41
N ASN A 31 -14.55 16.15 25.68
CA ASN A 31 -15.82 16.74 26.09
C ASN A 31 -15.55 17.94 27.02
N SER A 32 -16.62 18.55 27.54
CA SER A 32 -16.56 19.73 28.39
C SER A 32 -15.83 19.57 29.73
N CYS A 33 -15.45 18.35 30.13
CA CYS A 33 -14.80 18.08 31.43
C CYS A 33 -13.58 17.15 31.34
N SER A 34 -13.30 16.52 30.20
CA SER A 34 -12.18 15.57 30.07
C SER A 34 -11.65 15.43 28.65
N GLN A 35 -10.39 14.98 28.58
CA GLN A 35 -9.69 14.60 27.35
C GLN A 35 -9.21 13.15 27.47
N GLN A 36 -9.53 12.34 26.47
CA GLN A 36 -9.07 10.97 26.34
C GLN A 36 -8.43 10.77 24.96
N ILE A 37 -7.39 9.95 24.90
CA ILE A 37 -6.70 9.60 23.65
C ILE A 37 -6.81 8.09 23.45
N PHE A 38 -7.42 7.67 22.35
CA PHE A 38 -7.41 6.28 21.89
C PHE A 38 -6.35 6.12 20.80
N SER A 39 -5.41 5.19 20.99
CA SER A 39 -4.32 4.95 20.03
C SER A 39 -4.47 3.58 19.38
N TYR A 40 -4.59 3.56 18.06
CA TYR A 40 -4.70 2.33 17.28
C TYR A 40 -3.47 2.18 16.37
N ALA A 41 -2.82 1.02 16.41
CA ALA A 41 -1.72 0.73 15.50
C ALA A 41 -2.26 0.27 14.13
N VAL A 42 -1.81 0.92 13.07
CA VAL A 42 -2.00 0.45 11.69
C VAL A 42 -0.67 -0.08 11.18
N ARG A 43 -0.72 -1.18 10.41
CA ARG A 43 0.45 -1.82 9.82
C ARG A 43 0.17 -2.16 8.37
N GLY A 44 1.18 -2.06 7.52
CA GLY A 44 1.08 -2.37 6.10
C GLY A 44 2.46 -2.59 5.49
N GLY A 45 2.51 -3.41 4.45
CA GLY A 45 3.72 -3.71 3.70
C GLY A 45 3.83 -2.91 2.41
N ALA A 46 5.06 -2.55 2.06
CA ALA A 46 5.40 -2.13 0.71
C ALA A 46 6.59 -2.95 0.19
N VAL A 47 6.60 -3.16 -1.12
CA VAL A 47 7.64 -3.92 -1.82
C VAL A 47 8.25 -3.03 -2.88
N ASN A 48 9.58 -3.04 -2.98
CA ASN A 48 10.27 -2.44 -4.11
C ASN A 48 10.32 -3.47 -5.24
N ILE A 49 9.73 -3.14 -6.38
CA ILE A 49 9.79 -3.96 -7.58
C ILE A 49 10.74 -3.31 -8.59
N LYS A 50 11.35 -4.14 -9.43
CA LYS A 50 12.13 -3.70 -10.58
C LYS A 50 11.55 -4.33 -11.83
N VAL A 51 11.12 -3.49 -12.76
CA VAL A 51 10.51 -3.85 -14.03
C VAL A 51 11.23 -3.07 -15.12
N ILE A 52 11.65 -3.79 -16.16
CA ILE A 52 12.23 -3.19 -17.36
C ILE A 52 11.33 -3.59 -18.53
N PRO A 53 10.36 -2.75 -18.91
CA PRO A 53 9.55 -3.02 -20.08
C PRO A 53 10.41 -2.99 -21.34
N GLU A 54 10.26 -3.99 -22.20
CA GLU A 54 10.94 -4.03 -23.48
C GLU A 54 10.52 -2.82 -24.34
N GLY A 55 11.48 -2.21 -25.04
CA GLY A 55 11.22 -1.03 -25.87
C GLY A 55 11.13 0.30 -25.10
N PHE A 56 11.14 0.30 -23.78
CA PHE A 56 11.17 1.54 -22.95
C PHE A 56 12.57 1.89 -22.45
N TYR A 57 13.58 1.10 -22.78
CA TYR A 57 14.96 1.37 -22.41
C TYR A 57 15.65 2.25 -23.45
N ASN A 58 16.15 3.42 -23.03
CA ASN A 58 17.00 4.28 -23.84
C ASN A 58 18.47 3.94 -23.55
N ALA A 59 19.12 3.28 -24.51
CA ALA A 59 20.52 2.87 -24.40
C ALA A 59 21.49 4.06 -24.37
N SER A 60 21.19 5.18 -25.02
CA SER A 60 22.06 6.36 -25.04
C SER A 60 22.13 7.05 -23.68
N SER A 61 21.03 7.07 -22.92
CA SER A 61 21.01 7.62 -21.57
C SER A 61 21.17 6.57 -20.47
N ASN A 62 21.18 5.27 -20.80
CA ASN A 62 21.09 4.16 -19.84
C ASN A 62 19.93 4.32 -18.84
N LEU A 63 18.79 4.82 -19.31
CA LEU A 63 17.61 5.07 -18.49
C LEU A 63 16.39 4.39 -19.12
N ILE A 64 15.43 4.07 -18.27
CA ILE A 64 14.10 3.63 -18.70
C ILE A 64 13.21 4.87 -18.83
N LEU A 65 12.48 4.97 -19.94
CA LEU A 65 11.41 5.93 -20.11
C LEU A 65 10.32 5.60 -19.09
N ARG A 66 10.02 6.56 -18.22
CA ARG A 66 9.07 6.35 -17.12
C ARG A 66 7.70 6.04 -17.69
N ASP A 67 7.18 4.88 -17.34
CA ASP A 67 5.83 4.45 -17.69
C ASP A 67 5.14 3.85 -16.47
N THR A 68 3.83 3.68 -16.58
CA THR A 68 2.97 3.21 -15.50
C THR A 68 2.70 1.72 -15.66
N VAL A 69 3.03 0.96 -14.61
CA VAL A 69 2.77 -0.47 -14.52
C VAL A 69 1.58 -0.74 -13.60
N THR A 70 0.84 -1.81 -13.88
CA THR A 70 -0.21 -2.32 -12.97
C THR A 70 0.23 -3.68 -12.46
N ILE A 71 0.25 -3.85 -11.15
CA ILE A 71 0.67 -5.07 -10.48
C ILE A 71 -0.53 -5.65 -9.75
N ASN A 72 -0.78 -6.93 -9.99
CA ASN A 72 -1.80 -7.70 -9.29
C ASN A 72 -1.16 -8.56 -8.21
N LEU A 73 -1.68 -8.45 -7.00
CA LEU A 73 -1.44 -9.41 -5.93
C LEU A 73 -2.45 -10.55 -6.09
N ARG A 74 -1.97 -11.79 -6.15
CA ARG A 74 -2.81 -12.97 -6.32
C ARG A 74 -2.64 -13.96 -5.18
N ASP A 75 -3.73 -14.62 -4.82
CA ASP A 75 -3.70 -15.71 -3.85
C ASP A 75 -2.89 -16.89 -4.38
N THR A 76 -2.40 -17.74 -3.49
CA THR A 76 -1.67 -18.98 -3.81
C THR A 76 -2.60 -20.16 -4.09
N ILE A 77 -3.90 -20.04 -3.84
CA ILE A 77 -4.89 -21.10 -4.09
C ILE A 77 -5.45 -20.95 -5.51
N SER A 78 -5.30 -21.99 -6.34
CA SER A 78 -5.89 -22.05 -7.68
C SER A 78 -7.42 -21.80 -7.62
N PRO A 79 -7.99 -20.93 -8.47
CA PRO A 79 -7.44 -20.38 -9.73
C PRO A 79 -6.60 -19.09 -9.58
N TYR A 80 -6.01 -18.85 -8.41
CA TYR A 80 -5.16 -17.68 -8.08
C TYR A 80 -5.91 -16.34 -8.24
N PRO A 81 -7.02 -16.15 -7.48
CA PRO A 81 -7.81 -14.93 -7.54
C PRO A 81 -6.97 -13.69 -7.22
N ILE A 82 -7.34 -12.57 -7.83
CA ILE A 82 -6.74 -11.26 -7.52
C ILE A 82 -7.23 -10.83 -6.14
N VAL A 83 -6.28 -10.56 -5.25
CA VAL A 83 -6.51 -10.07 -3.88
C VAL A 83 -6.44 -8.54 -3.85
N ASP A 84 -5.52 -7.97 -4.63
CA ASP A 84 -5.31 -6.53 -4.68
C ASP A 84 -4.67 -6.11 -6.00
N THR A 85 -4.83 -4.85 -6.36
CA THR A 85 -4.25 -4.28 -7.58
C THR A 85 -3.64 -2.91 -7.26
N TYR A 86 -2.41 -2.70 -7.68
CA TYR A 86 -1.71 -1.43 -7.49
C TYR A 86 -1.14 -0.92 -8.81
N LYS A 87 -1.37 0.35 -9.11
CA LYS A 87 -0.84 1.03 -10.29
C LYS A 87 0.30 1.96 -9.86
N ALA A 88 1.48 1.79 -10.44
CA ALA A 88 2.68 2.53 -10.04
C ALA A 88 3.44 3.08 -11.25
N LEU A 89 3.94 4.31 -11.12
CA LEU A 89 4.86 4.91 -12.09
C LEU A 89 6.28 4.40 -11.84
N LEU A 90 6.95 3.91 -12.88
CA LEU A 90 8.35 3.49 -12.82
C LEU A 90 9.28 4.70 -12.72
N THR A 91 10.36 4.55 -11.94
CA THR A 91 11.49 5.48 -11.95
C THR A 91 12.31 5.31 -13.24
N ALA A 92 13.24 6.22 -13.49
CA ALA A 92 14.16 6.12 -14.63
C ALA A 92 15.13 4.91 -14.53
N SER A 93 15.17 4.23 -13.39
CA SER A 93 15.89 2.97 -13.18
C SER A 93 15.00 1.72 -13.28
N GLY A 94 13.71 1.90 -13.61
CA GLY A 94 12.72 0.81 -13.71
C GLY A 94 12.22 0.31 -12.35
N SER A 95 12.41 1.08 -11.29
CA SER A 95 11.93 0.69 -9.95
C SER A 95 10.58 1.31 -9.64
N ALA A 96 9.79 0.64 -8.81
CA ALA A 96 8.59 1.22 -8.21
C ALA A 96 8.36 0.65 -6.80
N ILE A 97 7.71 1.43 -5.95
CA ILE A 97 7.28 0.98 -4.62
C ILE A 97 5.78 0.74 -4.69
N VAL A 98 5.36 -0.49 -4.39
CA VAL A 98 3.96 -0.92 -4.44
C VAL A 98 3.51 -1.32 -3.05
N SER A 99 2.26 -0.98 -2.71
CA SER A 99 1.65 -1.36 -1.45
C SER A 99 0.30 -2.02 -1.71
N PHE A 100 0.01 -3.09 -0.97
CA PHE A 100 -1.23 -3.87 -1.11
C PHE A 100 -1.98 -3.86 0.22
N PRO A 101 -2.86 -2.87 0.47
CA PRO A 101 -3.62 -2.76 1.71
C PRO A 101 -4.49 -3.99 2.01
N ASN A 102 -4.90 -4.74 0.99
CA ASN A 102 -5.73 -5.94 1.15
C ASN A 102 -4.91 -7.21 1.43
N ALA A 103 -3.57 -7.11 1.47
CA ALA A 103 -2.71 -8.24 1.80
C ALA A 103 -2.76 -8.59 3.29
N VAL A 104 -3.07 -9.85 3.60
CA VAL A 104 -3.01 -10.40 4.95
C VAL A 104 -1.58 -10.76 5.34
N ASN A 105 -1.13 -10.32 6.52
CA ASN A 105 0.20 -10.63 7.06
C ASN A 105 0.40 -12.14 7.27
N GLY A 106 1.59 -12.64 6.96
CA GLY A 106 1.95 -14.06 7.10
C GLY A 106 1.38 -14.98 6.01
N LYS A 107 0.50 -14.47 5.14
CA LYS A 107 0.00 -15.20 3.97
C LYS A 107 0.93 -14.97 2.77
N LYS A 108 1.16 -16.03 2.01
CA LYS A 108 1.95 -15.98 0.77
C LYS A 108 1.07 -15.54 -0.41
N TYR A 109 1.67 -14.86 -1.38
CA TYR A 109 1.01 -14.36 -2.57
C TYR A 109 1.95 -14.45 -3.78
N PHE A 110 1.36 -14.39 -4.97
CA PHE A 110 2.07 -14.16 -6.23
C PHE A 110 1.89 -12.71 -6.70
N TYR A 111 2.90 -12.17 -7.37
CA TYR A 111 2.84 -10.87 -8.05
C TYR A 111 2.78 -11.12 -9.56
N ARG A 112 1.91 -10.41 -10.28
CA ARG A 112 1.80 -10.48 -11.74
C ARG A 112 1.54 -9.13 -12.36
#